data_AF-N0D785-F1
#
_entry.id   AF-N0D785-F1
#
_cell.length_a   1.000
_cell.length_b   1.000
_cell.length_c   1.000
_cell.angle_alpha   90.00
_cell.angle_beta   90.00
_cell.angle_gamma   90.00
#
_symmetry.space_group_name_H-M   'P 1'
#
loop_
_entity.id
_entity.type
_entity.pdbx_description
1 polymer ?
#
loop_
_entity_poly.entity_id
_entity_poly.type
_entity_poly.pdbx_seq_one_letter_code
_entity_poly.pdbx_strand_id
1 'polypeptide(L)' 'MAVFTAALVARHSGKAVSVTASGMDDGAEVVQWTDKNKTNQHFRLG' A
#
# COMPACT_ATOMS: atom_id res chain seq x y z
N MET A 1 12.45 -16.57 -8.22
CA MET A 1 11.15 -15.96 -7.86
C MET A 1 11.11 -14.54 -8.37
N ALA A 2 10.01 -14.12 -8.98
CA ALA A 2 9.86 -12.75 -9.45
C ALA A 2 9.42 -11.87 -8.29
N VAL A 3 10.18 -10.82 -8.01
CA VAL A 3 9.84 -9.82 -6.99
C VAL A 3 9.49 -8.53 -7.71
N PHE A 4 8.31 -7.98 -7.44
CA PHE A 4 7.83 -6.77 -8.08
C PHE A 4 7.23 -5.81 -7.06
N THR A 5 7.20 -4.53 -7.42
CA THR A 5 6.60 -3.48 -6.61
C THR A 5 5.27 -3.08 -7.24
N ALA A 6 4.18 -3.12 -6.48
CA ALA A 6 2.85 -2.80 -6.98
C ALA A 6 1.95 -2.19 -5.90
N ALA A 7 0.91 -1.48 -6.34
CA ALA A 7 -0.25 -1.15 -5.52
C ALA A 7 -1.18 -2.36 -5.37
N LEU A 8 -1.66 -2.62 -4.15
CA LEU A 8 -2.69 -3.63 -3.89
C LEU A 8 -4.03 -2.92 -3.72
N VAL A 9 -4.91 -3.08 -4.71
CA VAL A 9 -6.21 -2.40 -4.76
C VAL A 9 -7.34 -3.36 -4.42
N ALA A 10 -8.15 -3.00 -3.43
CA ALA A 10 -9.32 -3.77 -3.03
C ALA A 10 -10.43 -3.67 -4.09
N ARG A 11 -10.81 -4.79 -4.70
CA ARG A 11 -11.82 -4.84 -5.79
C ARG A 11 -13.17 -4.22 -5.43
N HIS A 12 -13.60 -4.35 -4.17
CA HIS A 12 -14.92 -3.90 -3.73
C HIS A 12 -15.00 -2.39 -3.44
N SER A 13 -13.86 -1.73 -3.23
CA SER A 13 -13.81 -0.31 -2.86
C SER A 13 -13.01 0.56 -3.84
N GLY A 14 -12.16 -0.05 -4.66
CA GLY A 14 -11.20 0.65 -5.52
C GLY A 14 -10.08 1.36 -4.76
N LYS A 15 -9.93 1.11 -3.44
CA LYS A 15 -8.91 1.74 -2.60
C LYS A 15 -7.65 0.90 -2.52
N ALA A 16 -6.49 1.56 -2.43
CA ALA A 16 -5.19 0.93 -2.26
C ALA A 16 -4.87 0.73 -0.77
N VAL A 17 -4.20 -0.37 -0.45
CA VAL A 17 -3.48 -0.54 0.82
C VAL A 17 -2.50 0.63 0.96
N SER A 18 -2.50 1.30 2.11
CA SER A 18 -1.68 2.49 2.36
C SER A 18 -1.14 2.46 3.78
N VAL A 19 0.11 2.86 3.99
CA VAL A 19 0.64 3.11 5.35
C VAL A 19 0.25 4.52 5.77
N THR A 20 -0.42 4.67 6.91
CA THR A 20 -0.89 5.96 7.44
C THR A 20 0.29 6.90 7.69
N ALA A 21 0.12 8.17 7.32
CA ALA A 21 1.13 9.23 7.48
C ALA A 21 2.53 8.91 6.88
N SER A 22 2.63 7.89 6.01
CA SER A 22 3.91 7.36 5.52
C SER A 22 4.87 6.94 6.65
N GLY A 23 4.33 6.45 7.77
CA GLY A 23 5.12 5.98 8.90
C GLY A 23 6.11 4.89 8.52
N MET A 24 7.31 4.94 9.10
CA MET A 24 8.38 3.96 8.89
C MET A 24 8.65 3.10 10.13
N ASP A 25 8.00 3.42 11.24
CA ASP A 25 8.17 2.71 12.50
C ASP A 25 7.46 1.36 12.46
N ASP A 26 7.98 0.41 13.24
CA ASP A 26 7.32 -0.87 13.46
C ASP A 26 5.95 -0.63 14.12
N GLY A 27 4.92 -1.29 13.56
CA GLY A 27 3.54 -1.09 14.00
C GLY A 27 2.85 0.11 13.36
N ALA A 28 3.46 0.76 12.35
CA ALA A 28 2.76 1.77 11.54
C ALA A 28 1.42 1.22 11.01
N GLU A 29 0.37 2.01 11.19
CA GLU A 29 -0.98 1.61 10.82
C GLU A 29 -1.13 1.46 9.30
N VAL A 30 -1.80 0.38 8.88
CA VAL A 30 -2.14 0.12 7.48
C VAL A 30 -3.65 0.32 7.28
N VAL A 31 -4.00 1.20 6.35
CA VAL A 31 -5.38 1.59 6.03
C VAL A 31 -5.70 1.41 4.55
N GLN A 32 -6.96 1.62 4.17
CA GLN A 32 -7.37 1.72 2.76
C GLN A 32 -7.76 3.15 2.40
N TRP A 33 -7.05 3.73 1.44
CA TRP A 33 -7.33 5.05 0.90
C TRP A 33 -7.42 5.05 -0.61
N THR A 34 -8.01 6.11 -1.14
CA THR A 34 -7.99 6.38 -2.58
C THR A 34 -6.56 6.23 -3.09
N ASP A 35 -6.40 5.44 -4.15
CA ASP A 35 -5.11 5.30 -4.81
C ASP A 35 -4.68 6.68 -5.36
N LYS A 36 -3.51 7.13 -4.91
CA LYS A 36 -2.87 8.38 -5.32
C LYS A 36 -1.50 8.11 -5.94
N ASN A 37 -1.19 6.84 -6.25
CA ASN A 37 0.09 6.41 -6.78
C ASN A 37 1.28 6.89 -5.89
N LYS A 38 1.08 6.90 -4.57
CA LYS A 38 2.11 7.31 -3.61
C LYS A 38 2.97 6.12 -3.20
N THR A 39 4.22 6.40 -2.83
CA THR A 39 5.19 5.38 -2.38
C THR A 39 4.69 4.58 -1.18
N ASN A 40 3.98 5.20 -0.24
CA ASN A 40 3.35 4.53 0.90
C ASN A 40 2.15 3.63 0.53
N GLN A 41 1.83 3.51 -0.77
CA GLN A 41 0.79 2.64 -1.33
C GLN A 41 1.39 1.50 -2.17
N HIS A 42 2.72 1.43 -2.31
CA HIS A 42 3.42 0.43 -3.10
C HIS A 42 4.21 -0.53 -2.21
N PHE A 43 3.98 -1.82 -2.41
CA PHE A 43 4.59 -2.89 -1.62
C PHE A 43 5.40 -3.82 -2.50
N ARG A 44 6.48 -4.35 -1.94
CA ARG A 44 7.31 -5.37 -2.58
C ARG A 44 6.64 -6.73 -2.37
N LEU A 45 6.26 -7.36 -3.47
CA LEU A 45 5.63 -8.69 -3.51
C LEU A 45 6.65 -9.66 -4.06
N GLY A 46 6.93 -10.72 -3.32
CA GLY A 46 7.96 -11.71 -3.64
C GLY A 46 7.48 -13.13 -3.40
#